data_AF-A0A8R1E271-F1
#
_entry.id   AF-A0A8R1E271-F1
#
_cell.length_a   1.000
_cell.length_b   1.000
_cell.length_c   1.000
_cell.angle_alpha   90.00
_cell.angle_beta   90.00
_cell.angle_gamma   90.00
#
_symmetry.space_group_name_H-M   'P 1'
#
loop_
_entity.id
_entity.type
_entity.pdbx_description
1 polymer ?
#
loop_
_entity_poly.entity_id
_entity_poly.type
_entity_poly.pdbx_seq_one_letter_code
_entity_poly.pdbx_strand_id
1 'polypeptide(L)'
;MGGDDQSTEGSESSHLSEPNQLSKNNYEFKLIREALNVNPSLPICVLPWTFPGWLGSDPYFNITETAKYVIEWLKIARDTWKIETYCVGVWNERNFSESYVKELRRLLNASGFQKTFIVAGEGFQMSESYDRLLDKTFIGEYDIIG
;
A
#
# COMPACT_ATOMS: atom_id res chain seq x y z
N MET A 1 -3.61 2.03 -5.94
CA MET A 1 -4.06 0.64 -5.73
C MET A 1 -5.56 0.68 -5.67
N GLY A 2 -6.23 0.13 -6.68
CA GLY A 2 -7.69 0.10 -6.74
C GLY A 2 -8.30 -0.77 -5.66
N GLY A 3 -9.46 -0.34 -5.15
CA GLY A 3 -10.20 -0.99 -4.07
C GLY A 3 -11.69 -1.15 -4.35
N ASP A 4 -12.10 -1.12 -5.62
CA ASP A 4 -13.49 -1.28 -6.09
C ASP A 4 -14.46 -0.15 -5.70
N ASP A 5 -13.96 1.06 -5.43
CA ASP A 5 -14.78 2.22 -5.09
C ASP A 5 -14.24 3.51 -5.76
N GLN A 6 -15.08 4.54 -5.80
CA GLN A 6 -14.79 5.86 -6.38
C GLN A 6 -13.58 6.51 -5.70
N SER A 7 -12.56 6.85 -6.48
CA SER A 7 -11.29 7.44 -5.99
C SER A 7 -10.98 8.85 -6.53
N THR A 8 -11.85 9.44 -7.36
CA THR A 8 -12.08 10.88 -7.67
C THR A 8 -12.85 10.99 -8.99
N GLU A 9 -12.33 10.38 -10.06
CA GLU A 9 -12.85 10.46 -11.43
C GLU A 9 -13.48 9.14 -11.92
N GLY A 10 -13.48 8.12 -11.07
CA GLY A 10 -13.94 6.78 -11.38
C GLY A 10 -13.52 5.78 -10.31
N SER A 11 -13.88 4.52 -10.50
CA SER A 11 -13.40 3.43 -9.67
C SER A 11 -12.28 2.66 -10.36
N GLU A 12 -11.33 2.19 -9.56
CA GLU A 12 -10.29 1.28 -10.01
C GLU A 12 -10.52 -0.10 -9.40
N SER A 13 -10.41 -1.14 -10.23
CA SER A 13 -10.62 -2.53 -9.79
C SER A 13 -9.55 -2.99 -8.82
N SER A 14 -9.99 -3.68 -7.78
CA SER A 14 -9.13 -4.39 -6.83
C SER A 14 -8.46 -5.60 -7.48
N HIS A 15 -7.27 -5.95 -6.98
CA HIS A 15 -6.66 -7.26 -7.26
C HIS A 15 -7.40 -8.41 -6.56
N LEU A 16 -8.21 -8.11 -5.55
CA LEU A 16 -9.04 -9.04 -4.78
C LEU A 16 -10.40 -8.40 -4.48
N SER A 17 -11.30 -8.36 -5.47
CA SER A 17 -12.66 -7.86 -5.26
C SER A 17 -13.50 -8.75 -4.35
N GLU A 18 -13.16 -10.04 -4.30
CA GLU A 18 -13.69 -11.01 -3.36
C GLU A 18 -12.54 -11.76 -2.66
N PRO A 19 -12.74 -12.27 -1.44
CA PRO A 19 -11.73 -13.04 -0.74
C PRO A 19 -11.25 -14.23 -1.59
N ASN A 20 -9.92 -14.35 -1.77
CA ASN A 20 -9.26 -15.41 -2.55
C ASN A 20 -9.57 -15.42 -4.06
N GLN A 21 -10.21 -14.38 -4.61
CA GLN A 21 -10.46 -14.27 -6.04
C GLN A 21 -9.55 -13.23 -6.69
N LEU A 22 -8.40 -13.70 -7.18
CA LEU A 22 -7.42 -12.85 -7.85
C LEU A 22 -7.96 -12.32 -9.18
N SER A 23 -7.93 -11.00 -9.34
CA SER A 23 -8.19 -10.37 -10.63
C SER A 23 -7.10 -10.78 -11.63
N LYS A 24 -7.53 -11.24 -12.80
CA LYS A 24 -6.62 -11.64 -13.90
C LYS A 24 -6.10 -10.43 -14.69
N ASN A 25 -6.72 -9.26 -14.52
CA ASN A 25 -6.41 -8.06 -15.28
C ASN A 25 -6.42 -6.85 -14.34
N ASN A 26 -5.25 -6.24 -14.16
CA ASN A 26 -5.13 -4.92 -13.54
C ASN A 26 -4.27 -4.07 -14.49
N TYR A 27 -4.83 -2.97 -14.97
CA TYR A 27 -4.16 -2.13 -15.98
C TYR A 27 -3.00 -1.35 -15.39
N GLU A 28 -2.96 -1.11 -14.07
CA GLU A 28 -1.85 -0.42 -13.40
C GLU A 28 -0.55 -1.21 -13.54
N PHE A 29 -0.61 -2.53 -13.43
CA PHE A 29 0.58 -3.34 -13.67
C PHE A 29 1.08 -3.22 -15.10
N LYS A 30 0.18 -3.16 -16.09
CA LYS A 30 0.56 -2.94 -17.50
C LYS A 30 1.21 -1.57 -17.67
N LEU A 31 0.63 -0.53 -17.09
CA LEU A 31 1.18 0.83 -17.14
C LEU A 31 2.58 0.91 -16.52
N ILE A 32 2.76 0.32 -15.34
CA ILE A 32 4.07 0.25 -14.67
C ILE A 32 5.07 -0.51 -15.55
N ARG A 33 4.66 -1.61 -16.21
CA ARG A 33 5.54 -2.33 -17.14
C ARG A 33 6.00 -1.47 -18.31
N GLU A 34 5.10 -0.71 -18.92
CA GLU A 34 5.47 0.19 -20.01
C GLU A 34 6.43 1.29 -19.52
N ALA A 35 6.19 1.85 -18.33
CA ALA A 35 7.10 2.82 -17.73
C ALA A 35 8.50 2.23 -17.45
N LEU A 36 8.58 1.01 -16.92
CA LEU A 36 9.84 0.32 -16.65
C LEU A 36 10.57 -0.10 -17.93
N ASN A 37 9.86 -0.35 -19.03
CA ASN A 37 10.48 -0.59 -20.34
C ASN A 37 11.23 0.66 -20.84
N VAL A 38 10.71 1.85 -20.52
CA VAL A 38 11.37 3.13 -20.84
C VAL A 38 12.50 3.44 -19.84
N ASN A 39 12.25 3.25 -18.55
CA ASN A 39 13.23 3.49 -17.49
C ASN A 39 13.24 2.36 -16.45
N PRO A 40 14.16 1.38 -16.57
CA PRO A 40 14.22 0.24 -15.66
C PRO A 40 14.57 0.58 -14.20
N SER A 41 15.13 1.77 -13.93
CA SER A 41 15.48 2.21 -12.57
C SER A 41 14.43 3.10 -11.91
N LEU A 42 13.27 3.29 -12.55
CA LEU A 42 12.19 4.11 -12.02
C LEU A 42 11.69 3.54 -10.67
N PRO A 43 11.74 4.31 -9.56
CA PRO A 43 11.17 3.86 -8.30
C PRO A 43 9.65 3.77 -8.40
N ILE A 44 9.09 2.62 -8.02
CA ILE A 44 7.65 2.37 -8.05
C ILE A 44 7.08 2.43 -6.64
N CYS A 45 6.16 3.36 -6.43
CA CYS A 45 5.41 3.53 -5.20
C CYS A 45 3.94 3.22 -5.40
N VAL A 46 3.31 2.62 -4.40
CA VAL A 46 1.90 2.19 -4.47
C VAL A 46 1.16 2.63 -3.21
N LEU A 47 -0.03 3.21 -3.39
CA LEU A 47 -0.87 3.70 -2.30
C LEU A 47 -2.33 3.26 -2.53
N PRO A 48 -3.01 2.68 -1.53
CA PRO A 48 -4.46 2.45 -1.59
C PRO A 48 -5.26 3.74 -1.30
N TRP A 49 -6.26 3.99 -2.14
CA TRP A 49 -7.29 5.02 -1.89
C TRP A 49 -8.50 4.43 -1.19
N THR A 50 -8.89 3.24 -1.63
CA THR A 50 -10.07 2.51 -1.17
C THR A 50 -9.70 1.06 -0.92
N PHE A 51 -10.57 0.36 -0.20
CA PHE A 51 -10.43 -1.07 0.10
C PHE A 51 -11.75 -1.77 -0.22
N PRO A 52 -11.71 -3.01 -0.75
CA PRO A 52 -12.92 -3.79 -1.01
C PRO A 52 -13.77 -3.97 0.26
N GLY A 53 -15.09 -3.90 0.10
CA GLY A 53 -16.02 -3.93 1.25
C GLY A 53 -15.95 -5.19 2.13
N TRP A 54 -15.39 -6.30 1.63
CA TRP A 54 -15.19 -7.51 2.43
C TRP A 54 -14.10 -7.35 3.51
N LEU A 55 -13.21 -6.36 3.39
CA LEU A 55 -12.26 -5.96 4.44
C LEU A 55 -12.92 -5.12 5.55
N GLY A 56 -14.19 -4.77 5.39
CA GLY A 56 -14.93 -3.91 6.29
C GLY A 56 -14.93 -2.44 5.85
N SER A 57 -15.75 -1.63 6.53
CA SER A 57 -15.88 -0.19 6.26
C SER A 57 -14.69 0.63 6.78
N ASP A 58 -13.92 0.07 7.71
CA ASP A 58 -12.69 0.64 8.23
C ASP A 58 -11.56 -0.38 8.03
N PRO A 59 -10.54 -0.08 7.21
CA PRO A 59 -9.42 -0.98 6.96
C PRO A 59 -8.59 -1.29 8.22
N TYR A 60 -8.77 -0.56 9.32
CA TYR A 60 -8.07 -0.83 10.58
C TYR A 60 -8.86 -1.69 11.56
N PHE A 61 -10.11 -2.06 11.27
CA PHE A 61 -10.85 -3.00 12.11
C PHE A 61 -10.14 -4.36 12.22
N ASN A 62 -9.62 -4.86 11.10
CA ASN A 62 -8.76 -6.04 11.07
C ASN A 62 -7.44 -5.73 10.36
N ILE A 63 -6.52 -5.05 11.07
CA ILE A 63 -5.22 -4.62 10.54
C ILE A 63 -4.41 -5.75 9.87
N THR A 64 -4.53 -6.98 10.37
CA THR A 64 -3.77 -8.13 9.83
C THR A 64 -4.30 -8.52 8.46
N GLU A 65 -5.61 -8.51 8.27
CA GLU A 65 -6.25 -8.87 7.02
C GLU A 65 -6.02 -7.81 5.95
N THR A 66 -6.16 -6.54 6.32
CA THR A 66 -5.81 -5.40 5.45
C THR A 66 -4.34 -5.41 5.05
N ALA A 67 -3.43 -5.69 5.99
CA ALA A 67 -2.01 -5.78 5.65
C ALA A 67 -1.73 -6.97 4.72
N LYS A 68 -2.36 -8.14 4.93
CA LYS A 68 -2.28 -9.27 3.99
C LYS A 68 -2.78 -8.92 2.60
N TYR A 69 -3.88 -8.15 2.50
CA TYR A 69 -4.40 -7.66 1.22
C TYR A 69 -3.36 -6.83 0.47
N VAL A 70 -2.70 -5.88 1.15
CA VAL A 70 -1.62 -5.06 0.57
C VAL A 70 -0.42 -5.92 0.14
N ILE A 71 0.02 -6.84 1.00
CA ILE A 71 1.12 -7.77 0.68
C ILE A 71 0.81 -8.62 -0.55
N GLU A 72 -0.45 -9.06 -0.72
CA GLU A 72 -0.83 -9.86 -1.86
C GLU A 72 -0.71 -9.08 -3.18
N TRP A 73 -1.04 -7.78 -3.18
CA TRP A 73 -0.77 -6.92 -4.34
C TRP A 73 0.73 -6.89 -4.68
N LEU A 74 1.58 -6.70 -3.67
CA LEU A 74 3.04 -6.66 -3.85
C LEU A 74 3.60 -7.99 -4.38
N LYS A 75 3.07 -9.12 -3.91
CA LYS A 75 3.42 -10.44 -4.42
C LYS A 75 3.02 -10.62 -5.87
N ILE A 76 1.81 -10.22 -6.26
CA ILE A 76 1.36 -10.27 -7.66
C ILE A 76 2.30 -9.42 -8.54
N ALA A 77 2.61 -8.21 -8.10
CA ALA A 77 3.51 -7.29 -8.79
C ALA A 77 4.89 -7.95 -9.03
N ARG A 78 5.49 -8.51 -7.99
CA ARG A 78 6.81 -9.17 -8.06
C ARG A 78 6.77 -10.46 -8.88
N ASP A 79 5.88 -11.37 -8.51
CA ASP A 79 5.93 -12.77 -8.95
C ASP A 79 5.38 -12.92 -10.37
N THR A 80 4.32 -12.18 -10.71
CA THR A 80 3.67 -12.24 -12.04
C THR A 80 4.20 -11.17 -12.97
N TRP A 81 4.34 -9.93 -12.50
CA TRP A 81 4.68 -8.79 -13.35
C TRP A 81 6.16 -8.39 -13.29
N LYS A 82 6.99 -9.00 -12.44
CA LYS A 82 8.41 -8.65 -12.30
C LYS A 82 8.60 -7.15 -12.00
N ILE A 83 7.73 -6.62 -11.15
CA ILE A 83 7.77 -5.24 -10.65
C ILE A 83 8.25 -5.30 -9.20
N GLU A 84 9.41 -4.71 -8.92
CA GLU A 84 9.88 -4.48 -7.56
C GLU A 84 9.32 -3.15 -7.05
N THR A 85 8.71 -3.16 -5.87
CA THR A 85 8.15 -1.94 -5.28
C THR A 85 9.16 -1.26 -4.36
N TYR A 86 9.41 0.01 -4.64
CA TYR A 86 10.28 0.87 -3.85
C TYR A 86 9.60 1.28 -2.54
N CYS A 87 8.33 1.68 -2.62
CA CYS A 87 7.58 2.07 -1.43
C CYS A 87 6.11 1.68 -1.49
N VAL A 88 5.50 1.58 -0.32
CA VAL A 88 4.06 1.35 -0.14
C VAL A 88 3.51 2.37 0.87
N GLY A 89 2.43 3.04 0.48
CA GLY A 89 1.70 3.97 1.33
C GLY A 89 0.63 3.27 2.17
N VAL A 90 -0.03 4.02 3.05
CA VAL A 90 -0.94 3.44 4.06
C VAL A 90 -2.41 3.58 3.66
N TRP A 91 -2.90 4.81 3.55
CA TRP A 91 -4.26 5.11 3.11
C TRP A 91 -4.36 6.58 2.71
N ASN A 92 -4.60 6.84 1.42
CA ASN A 92 -4.54 8.18 0.86
C ASN A 92 -5.50 9.15 1.58
N GLU A 93 -4.99 10.30 2.01
CA GLU A 93 -5.79 11.40 2.56
C GLU A 93 -6.68 10.97 3.75
N ARG A 94 -6.22 9.97 4.50
CA ARG A 94 -6.86 9.47 5.72
C ARG A 94 -5.84 9.35 6.84
N ASN A 95 -6.31 9.46 8.08
CA ASN A 95 -5.45 9.23 9.23
C ASN A 95 -5.00 7.78 9.23
N PHE A 96 -3.70 7.55 9.43
CA PHE A 96 -3.15 6.22 9.52
C PHE A 96 -3.31 5.64 10.93
N SER A 97 -3.24 4.31 11.03
CA SER A 97 -3.16 3.60 12.32
C SER A 97 -1.73 3.14 12.59
N GLU A 98 -1.15 3.51 13.74
CA GLU A 98 0.18 3.05 14.14
C GLU A 98 0.27 1.52 14.24
N SER A 99 -0.76 0.90 14.80
CA SER A 99 -0.82 -0.56 14.94
C SER A 99 -0.86 -1.23 13.57
N TYR A 100 -1.57 -0.64 12.61
CA TYR A 100 -1.56 -1.10 11.22
C TYR A 100 -0.17 -1.02 10.60
N VAL A 101 0.54 0.11 10.75
CA VAL A 101 1.86 0.27 10.14
C VAL A 101 2.88 -0.72 10.71
N LYS A 102 2.86 -0.93 12.02
CA LYS A 102 3.69 -1.96 12.69
C LYS A 102 3.40 -3.36 12.13
N GLU A 103 2.12 -3.69 11.95
CA GLU A 103 1.72 -4.98 11.40
C GLU A 103 2.10 -5.12 9.92
N LEU A 104 1.94 -4.06 9.13
CA LEU A 104 2.38 -4.02 7.74
C LEU A 104 3.89 -4.23 7.65
N ARG A 105 4.69 -3.55 8.48
CA ARG A 105 6.15 -3.73 8.52
C ARG A 105 6.54 -5.16 8.84
N ARG A 106 5.89 -5.76 9.85
CA ARG A 106 6.11 -7.15 10.24
C ARG A 106 5.81 -8.11 9.10
N LEU A 107 4.69 -7.93 8.40
CA LEU A 107 4.28 -8.80 7.29
C LEU A 107 5.08 -8.61 6.01
N LEU A 108 5.50 -7.38 5.69
CA LEU A 108 6.45 -7.11 4.61
C LEU A 108 7.76 -7.87 4.87
N ASN A 109 8.28 -7.78 6.10
CA ASN A 109 9.52 -8.46 6.47
C ASN A 109 9.39 -9.98 6.39
N ALA A 110 8.26 -10.53 6.85
CA ALA A 110 7.96 -11.95 6.76
C ALA A 110 7.76 -12.44 5.30
N SER A 111 7.39 -11.54 4.39
CA SER A 111 7.06 -11.87 2.99
C SER A 111 8.17 -11.55 1.98
N GLY A 112 9.36 -11.17 2.47
CA GLY A 112 10.53 -10.88 1.62
C GLY A 112 10.60 -9.47 1.07
N PHE A 113 9.82 -8.53 1.61
CA PHE A 113 9.79 -7.11 1.23
C PHE A 113 10.50 -6.23 2.27
N GLN A 114 11.60 -6.70 2.87
CA GLN A 114 12.34 -5.95 3.90
C GLN A 114 12.88 -4.61 3.39
N LYS A 115 13.07 -4.48 2.07
CA LYS A 115 13.60 -3.28 1.42
C LYS A 115 12.52 -2.32 0.91
N THR A 116 11.25 -2.73 0.91
CA THR A 116 10.15 -1.86 0.51
C THR A 116 9.87 -0.90 1.66
N PHE A 117 9.98 0.38 1.38
CA PHE A 117 9.75 1.44 2.36
C PHE A 117 8.26 1.61 2.65
N ILE A 118 7.91 1.88 3.91
CA ILE A 118 6.56 2.36 4.25
C ILE A 118 6.56 3.89 4.24
N VAL A 119 5.67 4.48 3.44
CA VAL A 119 5.34 5.91 3.48
C VAL A 119 4.05 6.05 4.29
N ALA A 120 4.11 6.71 5.44
CA ALA A 120 2.92 6.97 6.25
C ALA A 120 2.70 8.48 6.41
N GLY A 121 1.48 8.88 6.73
CA GLY A 121 1.18 10.27 7.06
C GLY A 121 0.55 11.10 5.93
N GLU A 122 0.17 10.46 4.81
CA GLU A 122 -0.43 11.06 3.61
C GLU A 122 -1.86 11.63 3.83
N GLY A 123 -2.20 11.98 5.07
CA GLY A 123 -3.50 12.45 5.55
C GLY A 123 -3.55 13.96 5.79
N PHE A 124 -4.74 14.46 6.12
CA PHE A 124 -4.99 15.90 6.29
C PHE A 124 -4.46 16.49 7.61
N GLN A 125 -4.01 15.67 8.56
CA GLN A 125 -3.50 16.11 9.86
C GLN A 125 -1.96 16.14 9.88
N MET A 126 -1.40 17.03 9.05
CA MET A 126 0.05 17.27 8.95
C MET A 126 0.73 17.55 10.28
N SER A 127 0.03 18.13 11.27
CA SER A 127 0.60 18.39 12.60
C SER A 127 0.91 17.11 13.37
N GLU A 128 0.06 16.08 13.29
CA GLU A 128 0.34 14.80 13.95
C GLU A 128 1.46 14.07 13.22
N SER A 129 1.45 14.04 11.88
CA SER A 129 2.57 13.49 11.08
C SER A 129 3.90 14.20 11.40
N TYR A 130 3.87 15.53 11.60
CA TYR A 130 5.02 16.33 11.97
C TYR A 130 5.50 16.08 13.40
N ASP A 131 4.59 16.02 14.37
CA ASP A 131 4.94 15.71 15.77
C ASP A 131 5.57 14.31 15.88
N ARG A 132 5.12 13.37 15.05
CA ARG A 132 5.69 12.01 14.98
C ARG A 132 7.01 11.92 14.22
N LEU A 133 7.27 12.82 13.26
CA LEU A 133 8.63 13.03 12.71
C LEU A 133 9.64 13.48 13.77
N LEU A 134 9.19 14.07 14.88
CA LEU A 134 10.05 14.48 15.98
C LEU A 134 10.25 13.37 17.03
N ASP A 135 9.44 12.31 16.99
CA ASP A 135 9.54 11.15 17.88
C ASP A 135 10.58 10.15 17.33
N LYS A 136 11.78 10.16 17.92
CA LYS A 136 12.88 9.26 17.51
C LYS A 136 12.66 7.78 17.87
N THR A 137 11.74 7.46 18.79
CA THR A 137 11.34 6.07 19.03
C THR A 137 10.41 5.55 17.94
N PHE A 138 9.68 6.46 17.30
CA PHE A 138 8.78 6.17 16.20
C PHE A 138 9.51 6.08 14.85
N ILE A 139 10.47 6.97 14.56
CA ILE A 139 11.25 6.97 13.30
C ILE A 139 11.99 5.65 13.02
N GLY A 140 12.33 4.86 14.04
CA GLY A 140 12.97 3.55 13.83
C GLY A 140 12.05 2.48 13.23
N GLU A 141 10.74 2.70 13.25
CA GLU A 141 9.72 1.76 12.77
C GLU A 141 9.12 2.15 11.39
N TYR A 142 9.42 3.36 10.92
CA TYR A 142 8.96 3.92 9.65
C TYR A 142 10.13 4.24 8.75
N ASP A 143 9.93 4.09 7.45
CA ASP A 143 11.00 4.35 6.49
C ASP A 143 10.93 5.78 5.93
N ILE A 144 9.72 6.30 5.68
CA ILE A 144 9.47 7.65 5.14
C ILE A 144 8.14 8.19 5.71
N ILE A 145 8.09 9.48 6.06
CA ILE A 145 6.84 10.19 6.36
C ILE A 145 6.56 11.12 5.18
N GLY A 146 5.37 11.00 4.59
CA GLY A 146 4.95 11.67 3.34
C GLY A 146 3.70 12.51 3.54
#